data_AF-G0P4Y8-F1
#
_entry.id   AF-G0P4Y8-F1
#
_cell.length_a   1.000
_cell.length_b   1.000
_cell.length_c   1.000
_cell.angle_alpha   90.00
_cell.angle_beta   90.00
_cell.angle_gamma   90.00
#
_symmetry.space_group_name_H-M   'P 1'
#
loop_
_entity.id
_entity.type
_entity.pdbx_description
1 polymer ?
#
loop_
_entity_poly.entity_id
_entity_poly.type
_entity_poly.pdbx_seq_one_letter_code
_entity_poly.pdbx_strand_id
1 'polypeptide(L)'
;MKKTLVSHPSKPNIPVIALQAVLTNCFNYEHLGRLREVHPHWDEIAGQLLNSGYYKLLERSDKLLMALQRKVVSDPGLHYATNVLTNIQVHILNPVDIMRAVIDEGQKPTRVCCFPYGVILDKTFLLLDRVEAMLHGSYEETVNWEPVAKLAKKAASHYRGNLERVMEERMGENLRLKAAQRIIRLESFVVDAQVAKLEKESNKAKEDLRWEIDQLHQKNSQLRKDNREMKANQMRLEARVEALEQKFKTLARLLS
;
A
#
# COMPACT_ATOMS: atom_id res chain seq x y z
N MET A 1 22.52 -30.08 27.15
CA MET A 1 22.23 -29.99 25.70
C MET A 1 21.47 -28.69 25.42
N LYS A 2 22.17 -27.66 24.94
CA LYS A 2 21.54 -26.41 24.49
C LYS A 2 20.98 -26.65 23.08
N LYS A 3 19.66 -26.53 22.92
CA LYS A 3 19.03 -26.50 21.59
C LYS A 3 19.47 -25.22 20.90
N THR A 4 20.41 -25.33 19.97
CA THR A 4 20.73 -24.25 19.04
C THR A 4 19.51 -24.06 18.15
N LEU A 5 18.75 -22.98 18.39
CA LEU A 5 17.74 -22.50 17.46
C LEU A 5 18.46 -22.09 16.18
N VAL A 6 18.42 -22.95 15.17
CA VAL A 6 18.81 -22.57 13.81
C VAL A 6 17.77 -21.56 13.34
N SER A 7 18.13 -20.28 13.39
CA SER A 7 17.32 -19.21 12.82
C SER A 7 17.19 -19.45 11.31
N HIS A 8 15.96 -19.55 10.84
CA HIS A 8 15.63 -19.54 9.40
C HIS A 8 16.37 -18.38 8.71
N PRO A 9 17.01 -18.56 7.53
CA PRO A 9 17.74 -17.50 6.83
C PRO A 9 16.81 -16.45 6.18
N SER A 10 15.55 -16.36 6.62
CA SER A 10 14.53 -15.48 6.05
C SER A 10 14.52 -14.15 6.79
N LYS A 11 15.50 -13.29 6.48
CA LYS A 11 15.40 -11.83 6.42
C LYS A 11 16.75 -11.25 5.96
N PRO A 12 17.04 -11.25 4.66
CA PRO A 12 17.95 -10.24 4.15
C PRO A 12 17.23 -8.89 4.30
N ASN A 13 17.60 -8.16 5.35
CA ASN A 13 17.06 -6.84 5.71
C ASN A 13 17.67 -5.75 4.79
N ILE A 14 17.81 -6.06 3.50
CA ILE A 14 18.28 -5.09 2.50
C ILE A 14 17.04 -4.31 2.09
N PRO A 15 17.01 -2.98 2.33
CA PRO A 15 15.90 -2.16 1.85
C PRO A 15 15.76 -2.33 0.34
N VAL A 16 14.53 -2.52 -0.16
CA VAL A 16 14.26 -2.69 -1.59
C VAL A 16 14.88 -1.53 -2.40
N ILE A 17 14.91 -0.33 -1.82
CA ILE A 17 15.54 0.87 -2.38
C ILE A 17 17.05 0.68 -2.58
N ALA A 18 17.76 0.09 -1.61
CA ALA A 18 19.19 -0.18 -1.72
C ALA A 18 19.47 -1.22 -2.81
N LEU A 19 18.61 -2.23 -2.92
CA LEU A 19 18.70 -3.24 -3.97
C LEU A 19 18.42 -2.65 -5.36
N GLN A 20 17.39 -1.83 -5.49
CA GLN A 20 17.08 -1.09 -6.73
C GLN A 20 18.23 -0.18 -7.15
N ALA A 21 18.89 0.50 -6.20
CA ALA A 21 20.05 1.34 -6.48
C ALA A 21 21.25 0.53 -7.02
N VAL A 22 21.56 -0.61 -6.40
CA VAL A 22 22.62 -1.52 -6.88
C VAL A 22 22.27 -2.05 -8.27
N LEU A 23 21.04 -2.51 -8.47
CA LEU A 23 20.59 -3.04 -9.76
C LEU A 23 20.66 -1.99 -10.87
N THR A 24 20.25 -0.75 -10.58
CA THR A 24 20.28 0.35 -11.56
C THR A 24 21.70 0.76 -11.95
N ASN A 25 22.64 0.70 -11.00
CA ASN A 25 24.01 1.18 -11.22
C ASN A 25 24.95 0.09 -11.76
N CYS A 26 24.68 -1.18 -11.49
CA CYS A 26 25.57 -2.29 -11.82
C CYS A 26 25.12 -3.13 -13.02
N PHE A 27 23.86 -3.01 -13.46
CA PHE A 27 23.31 -3.84 -14.53
C PHE A 27 22.70 -3.00 -15.66
N ASN A 28 22.90 -3.45 -16.90
CA ASN A 28 22.20 -2.91 -18.07
C ASN A 28 20.79 -3.53 -18.17
N TYR A 29 19.94 -2.98 -19.04
CA TYR A 29 18.56 -3.46 -19.14
C TYR A 29 18.49 -4.90 -19.64
N GLU A 30 19.41 -5.36 -20.49
CA GLU A 30 19.54 -6.77 -20.88
C GLU A 30 19.75 -7.69 -19.67
N HIS A 31 20.68 -7.35 -18.78
CA HIS A 31 20.94 -8.13 -17.58
C HIS A 31 19.75 -8.12 -16.62
N LEU A 32 19.03 -7.00 -16.50
CA LEU A 32 17.77 -6.94 -15.75
C LEU A 32 16.72 -7.88 -16.35
N GLY A 33 16.65 -7.95 -17.69
CA GLY A 33 15.81 -8.91 -18.41
C GLY A 33 16.15 -10.36 -18.07
N ARG A 34 17.44 -10.71 -17.99
CA ARG A 34 17.89 -12.06 -17.61
C ARG A 34 17.64 -12.36 -16.13
N LEU A 35 17.83 -11.39 -15.24
CA LEU A 35 17.55 -11.54 -13.80
C LEU A 35 16.07 -11.84 -13.53
N ARG A 36 15.18 -11.28 -14.36
CA ARG A 36 13.73 -11.53 -14.33
C ARG A 36 13.39 -13.03 -14.46
N GLU A 37 14.20 -13.81 -15.18
CA GLU A 37 13.94 -15.23 -15.47
C GLU A 37 14.23 -16.16 -14.27
N VAL A 38 15.00 -15.69 -13.30
CA VAL A 38 15.60 -16.54 -12.26
C VAL A 38 14.66 -16.76 -11.07
N HIS A 39 13.98 -15.72 -10.57
CA HIS A 39 13.15 -15.81 -9.36
C HIS A 39 11.99 -14.80 -9.34
N PRO A 40 10.82 -15.13 -8.79
CA PRO A 40 9.67 -14.21 -8.73
C PRO A 40 9.93 -12.87 -8.01
N HIS A 41 10.84 -12.84 -7.03
CA HIS A 41 11.20 -11.58 -6.38
C HIS A 41 12.07 -10.67 -7.27
N TRP A 42 12.88 -11.27 -8.15
CA TRP A 42 13.63 -10.52 -9.15
C TRP A 42 12.72 -10.09 -10.30
N ASP A 43 11.70 -10.88 -10.63
CA ASP A 43 10.69 -10.56 -11.64
C ASP A 43 10.03 -9.20 -11.38
N GLU A 44 9.54 -8.99 -10.15
CA GLU A 44 8.90 -7.74 -9.76
C GLU A 44 9.86 -6.54 -9.78
N ILE A 45 11.04 -6.67 -9.18
CA ILE A 45 12.00 -5.56 -9.08
C ILE A 45 12.59 -5.22 -10.45
N ALA A 46 12.99 -6.22 -11.24
CA ALA A 46 13.53 -6.00 -12.58
C ALA A 46 12.45 -5.50 -13.55
N GLY A 47 11.21 -5.97 -13.43
CA GLY A 47 10.07 -5.46 -14.20
C GLY A 47 9.83 -3.97 -13.95
N GLN A 48 9.82 -3.54 -12.69
CA GLN A 48 9.72 -2.12 -12.33
C GLN A 48 10.88 -1.29 -12.91
N LEU A 49 12.12 -1.78 -12.82
CA LEU A 49 13.28 -1.08 -13.36
C LEU A 49 13.24 -0.98 -14.89
N LEU A 50 12.84 -2.04 -15.60
CA LEU A 50 12.68 -2.05 -17.05
C LEU A 50 11.60 -1.06 -17.51
N ASN A 51 10.47 -1.00 -16.82
CA ASN A 51 9.43 0.00 -17.07
C ASN A 51 9.93 1.42 -16.84
N SER A 52 10.67 1.63 -15.74
CA SER A 52 11.28 2.95 -15.47
C SER A 52 12.24 3.35 -16.59
N GLY A 53 13.00 2.39 -17.14
CA GLY A 53 13.90 2.60 -18.26
C GLY A 53 13.16 2.98 -19.54
N TYR A 54 12.03 2.32 -19.83
CA TYR A 54 11.17 2.66 -20.96
C TYR A 54 10.60 4.08 -20.86
N TYR A 55 10.08 4.48 -19.70
CA TYR A 55 9.58 5.85 -19.53
C TYR A 55 10.67 6.91 -19.65
N LYS A 56 11.88 6.64 -19.13
CA LYS A 56 13.05 7.51 -19.34
C LYS A 56 13.40 7.63 -20.82
N LEU A 57 13.32 6.51 -21.55
CA LEU A 57 13.61 6.49 -22.98
C LEU A 57 12.57 7.30 -23.77
N LEU A 58 11.28 7.13 -23.46
CA LEU A 58 10.19 7.89 -24.08
C LEU A 58 10.36 9.40 -23.85
N GLU A 59 10.57 9.80 -22.60
CA GLU A 59 10.79 11.20 -22.25
C GLU A 59 12.01 11.80 -22.98
N ARG A 60 13.10 11.04 -23.07
CA ARG A 60 14.31 11.47 -23.79
C ARG A 60 14.07 11.60 -25.30
N SER A 61 13.38 10.63 -25.89
CA SER A 61 12.99 10.65 -27.31
C SER A 61 12.14 11.88 -27.63
N ASP A 62 11.16 12.21 -26.79
CA ASP A 62 10.28 13.38 -27.00
C ASP A 62 11.05 14.70 -26.89
N LYS A 63 11.95 14.83 -25.91
CA LYS A 63 12.83 15.99 -25.76
C LYS A 63 13.73 16.19 -26.97
N LEU A 64 14.33 15.10 -27.48
CA LEU A 64 15.17 15.15 -28.68
C LEU A 64 14.35 15.53 -29.92
N LEU A 65 13.13 15.01 -30.06
CA LEU A 65 12.26 15.36 -31.19
C LEU A 65 11.90 16.85 -31.17
N MET A 66 11.52 17.38 -30.01
CA MET A 66 11.26 18.82 -29.85
C MET A 66 12.49 19.69 -30.13
N ALA A 67 13.69 19.23 -29.78
CA ALA A 67 14.92 19.94 -30.06
C ALA A 67 15.27 19.92 -31.55
N LEU A 68 15.17 18.77 -32.20
CA LEU A 68 15.40 18.60 -33.63
C LEU A 68 14.38 19.39 -34.47
N GLN A 69 13.09 19.31 -34.15
CA GLN A 69 12.05 20.05 -34.87
C GLN A 69 12.24 21.56 -34.82
N ARG A 70 12.74 22.10 -33.70
CA ARG A 70 13.06 23.54 -33.60
C ARG A 70 14.29 23.93 -34.41
N LYS A 71 15.31 23.07 -34.46
CA LYS A 71 16.60 23.36 -35.09
C LYS A 71 16.64 23.01 -36.58
N VAL A 72 15.80 22.08 -37.05
CA VAL A 72 15.79 21.63 -38.46
C VAL A 72 15.36 22.72 -39.42
N VAL A 73 14.54 23.68 -38.95
CA VAL A 73 14.14 24.86 -39.75
C VAL A 73 15.35 25.73 -40.09
N SER A 74 16.33 25.80 -39.18
CA SER A 74 17.57 26.58 -39.34
C SER A 74 18.75 25.76 -39.90
N ASP A 75 18.72 24.43 -39.74
CA ASP A 75 19.79 23.53 -40.18
C ASP A 75 19.19 22.32 -40.91
N PRO A 76 19.12 22.37 -42.26
CA PRO A 76 18.61 21.28 -43.08
C PRO A 76 19.40 19.97 -42.95
N GLY A 77 20.64 20.01 -42.44
CA GLY A 77 21.46 18.81 -42.18
C GLY A 77 20.84 17.87 -41.13
N LEU A 78 19.93 18.38 -40.31
CA LEU A 78 19.24 17.63 -39.24
C LEU A 78 17.98 16.88 -39.72
N HIS A 79 17.60 16.98 -41.00
CA HIS A 79 16.47 16.23 -41.55
C HIS A 79 16.67 14.71 -41.42
N TYR A 80 17.90 14.23 -41.62
CA TYR A 80 18.23 12.82 -41.47
C TYR A 80 18.02 12.35 -40.02
N ALA A 81 18.56 13.08 -39.03
CA ALA A 81 18.40 12.78 -37.61
C ALA A 81 16.91 12.79 -37.18
N THR A 82 16.14 13.75 -37.70
CA THR A 82 14.68 13.83 -37.46
C THR A 82 13.95 12.61 -38.02
N ASN A 83 14.28 12.17 -39.24
CA ASN A 83 13.71 10.98 -39.84
C ASN A 83 14.07 9.71 -39.06
N VAL A 84 15.33 9.54 -38.67
CA VAL A 84 15.78 8.42 -37.84
C VAL A 84 15.02 8.37 -36.52
N LEU A 85 14.88 9.51 -35.81
CA LEU A 85 14.13 9.57 -34.56
C LEU A 85 12.65 9.21 -34.74
N THR A 86 12.04 9.68 -35.82
CA THR A 86 10.65 9.33 -36.17
C THR A 86 10.51 7.83 -36.40
N ASN A 87 11.46 7.22 -37.12
CA ASN A 87 11.46 5.77 -37.35
C ASN A 87 11.67 4.98 -36.06
N ILE A 88 12.51 5.46 -35.14
CA ILE A 88 12.67 4.85 -33.81
C ILE A 88 11.34 4.87 -33.04
N GLN A 89 10.63 6.00 -33.03
CA GLN A 89 9.33 6.11 -32.37
C GLN A 89 8.31 5.14 -32.96
N VAL A 90 8.15 5.15 -34.29
CA VAL A 90 7.12 4.36 -34.97
C VAL A 90 7.42 2.86 -34.98
N HIS A 91 8.67 2.47 -35.21
CA HIS A 91 9.03 1.08 -35.48
C HIS A 91 9.71 0.36 -34.32
N ILE A 92 10.10 1.08 -33.26
CA ILE A 92 10.68 0.49 -32.06
C ILE A 92 9.79 0.78 -30.84
N LEU A 93 9.53 2.06 -30.53
CA LEU A 93 8.80 2.43 -29.31
C LEU A 93 7.33 2.00 -29.34
N ASN A 94 6.61 2.24 -30.44
CA ASN A 94 5.20 1.83 -30.53
C ASN A 94 5.01 0.31 -30.38
N PRO A 95 5.79 -0.58 -31.06
CA PRO A 95 5.72 -2.02 -30.80
C PRO A 95 6.05 -2.41 -29.36
N VAL A 96 6.98 -1.71 -28.72
CA VAL A 96 7.39 -1.93 -27.32
C VAL A 96 6.28 -1.52 -26.35
N ASP A 97 5.56 -0.43 -26.64
CA ASP A 97 4.44 0.07 -25.84
C ASP A 97 3.29 -0.94 -25.72
N ILE A 98 2.98 -1.63 -26.83
CA ILE A 98 1.93 -2.66 -26.88
C ILE A 98 2.23 -3.81 -25.92
N MET A 99 3.51 -4.11 -25.70
CA MET A 99 3.95 -5.17 -24.78
C MET A 99 4.12 -4.68 -23.33
N ARG A 100 3.95 -3.38 -23.06
CA ARG A 100 4.21 -2.78 -21.74
C ARG A 100 3.29 -3.32 -20.64
N ALA A 101 2.02 -3.57 -20.95
CA ALA A 101 1.06 -4.12 -19.98
C ALA A 101 1.54 -5.44 -19.34
N VAL A 102 2.32 -6.23 -20.08
CA VAL A 102 2.91 -7.49 -19.64
C VAL A 102 4.06 -7.31 -18.66
N ILE A 103 4.69 -6.15 -18.68
CA ILE A 103 5.83 -5.81 -17.84
C ILE A 103 5.33 -5.26 -16.51
N ASP A 104 4.19 -4.55 -16.51
CA ASP A 104 3.54 -4.02 -15.31
C ASP A 104 3.04 -5.10 -14.35
N GLU A 105 2.55 -6.25 -14.83
CA GLU A 105 2.08 -7.33 -13.95
C GLU A 105 3.21 -8.31 -13.58
N GLY A 106 4.09 -7.87 -12.69
CA GLY A 106 5.12 -8.72 -12.04
C GLY A 106 4.58 -9.69 -10.98
N GLN A 107 3.39 -10.28 -11.16
CA GLN A 107 2.80 -11.19 -10.16
C GLN A 107 2.47 -12.58 -10.74
N LYS A 108 3.38 -13.53 -10.45
CA LYS A 108 3.21 -15.00 -10.49
C LYS A 108 3.16 -15.69 -11.87
N PRO A 109 3.74 -16.90 -11.90
CA PRO A 109 4.96 -17.20 -12.65
C PRO A 109 4.74 -17.03 -14.16
N THR A 110 4.80 -15.80 -14.65
CA THR A 110 5.03 -15.56 -16.08
C THR A 110 6.54 -15.55 -16.31
N ARG A 111 7.13 -16.75 -16.20
CA ARG A 111 8.36 -17.12 -16.95
C ARG A 111 8.18 -17.00 -18.49
N VAL A 112 7.10 -16.38 -18.94
CA VAL A 112 6.52 -16.52 -20.28
C VAL A 112 6.85 -15.30 -21.14
N CYS A 113 7.36 -14.22 -20.54
CA CYS A 113 7.63 -12.98 -21.27
C CYS A 113 9.12 -12.64 -21.21
N CYS A 114 9.96 -13.63 -21.55
CA CYS A 114 11.36 -13.49 -21.94
C CYS A 114 11.47 -12.80 -23.31
N PHE A 115 10.76 -11.68 -23.48
CA PHE A 115 10.97 -10.84 -24.64
C PHE A 115 12.35 -10.19 -24.50
N PRO A 116 13.06 -9.94 -25.60
CA PRO A 116 14.35 -9.24 -25.58
C PRO A 116 14.15 -7.74 -25.27
N TYR A 117 13.27 -7.41 -24.32
CA TYR A 117 12.86 -6.06 -23.94
C TYR A 117 14.05 -5.26 -23.41
N GLY A 118 14.83 -5.85 -22.50
CA GLY A 118 16.06 -5.25 -22.01
C GLY A 118 17.05 -4.94 -23.13
N VAL A 119 17.23 -5.88 -24.06
CA VAL A 119 18.10 -5.71 -25.24
C VAL A 119 17.59 -4.61 -26.16
N ILE A 120 16.28 -4.52 -26.38
CA ILE A 120 15.66 -3.46 -27.19
C ILE A 120 15.89 -2.11 -26.51
N LEU A 121 15.69 -2.00 -25.20
CA LEU A 121 15.93 -0.75 -24.46
C LEU A 121 17.39 -0.32 -24.55
N ASP A 122 18.34 -1.19 -24.22
CA ASP A 122 19.78 -0.89 -24.28
C ASP A 122 20.18 -0.39 -25.68
N LYS A 123 19.78 -1.13 -26.73
CA LYS A 123 20.08 -0.75 -28.12
C LYS A 123 19.41 0.56 -28.52
N THR A 124 18.21 0.83 -28.03
CA THR A 124 17.49 2.05 -28.38
C THR A 124 18.09 3.27 -27.68
N PHE A 125 18.58 3.14 -26.44
CA PHE A 125 19.36 4.20 -25.79
C PHE A 125 20.60 4.57 -26.61
N LEU A 126 21.34 3.59 -27.13
CA LEU A 126 22.50 3.84 -28.01
C LEU A 126 22.11 4.55 -29.32
N LEU A 127 20.94 4.22 -29.89
CA LEU A 127 20.43 4.94 -31.07
C LEU A 127 20.10 6.39 -30.73
N LEU A 128 19.49 6.65 -29.56
CA LEU A 128 19.21 8.02 -29.10
C LEU A 128 20.49 8.81 -28.82
N ASP A 129 21.54 8.18 -28.25
CA ASP A 129 22.84 8.82 -28.07
C ASP A 129 23.43 9.31 -29.39
N ARG A 130 23.33 8.50 -30.46
CA ARG A 130 23.78 8.88 -31.81
C ARG A 130 22.96 10.01 -32.40
N VAL A 131 21.63 9.98 -32.25
CA VAL A 131 20.75 11.07 -32.70
C VAL A 131 21.06 12.38 -31.96
N GLU A 132 21.35 12.30 -30.66
CA GLU A 132 21.76 13.45 -29.85
C GLU A 132 23.14 13.97 -30.26
N ALA A 133 24.09 13.09 -30.60
CA ALA A 133 25.39 13.50 -31.14
C ALA A 133 25.24 14.28 -32.46
N MET A 134 24.33 13.82 -33.34
CA MET A 134 24.00 14.53 -34.59
C MET A 134 23.42 15.92 -34.33
N LEU A 135 22.56 16.09 -33.31
CA LEU A 135 22.02 17.39 -32.92
C LEU A 135 23.13 18.38 -32.50
N HIS A 136 24.21 17.88 -31.91
CA HIS A 136 25.37 18.66 -31.46
C HIS A 136 26.48 18.81 -32.52
N GLY A 137 26.23 18.38 -33.76
CA GLY A 137 27.15 18.56 -34.89
C GLY A 137 28.15 17.42 -35.11
N SER A 138 28.01 16.29 -34.40
CA SER A 138 28.77 15.07 -34.68
C SER A 138 28.00 14.20 -35.67
N TYR A 139 28.35 14.32 -36.95
CA TYR A 139 27.78 13.50 -38.02
C TYR A 139 28.53 12.16 -38.12
N GLU A 140 28.21 11.21 -37.25
CA GLU A 140 28.61 9.80 -37.47
C GLU A 140 27.89 9.21 -38.69
N GLU A 141 28.57 8.30 -39.40
CA GLU A 141 27.99 7.53 -40.51
C GLU A 141 26.74 6.75 -40.08
N THR A 142 25.71 6.81 -40.92
CA THR A 142 24.43 6.07 -40.92
C THR A 142 23.99 5.41 -39.60
N VAL A 143 22.90 5.91 -39.00
CA VAL A 143 22.27 5.27 -37.84
C VAL A 143 21.43 4.07 -38.32
N ASN A 144 21.89 2.87 -38.00
CA ASN A 144 21.24 1.60 -38.40
C ASN A 144 20.19 1.17 -37.35
N TRP A 145 18.96 1.68 -37.49
CA TRP A 145 17.85 1.43 -36.56
C TRP A 145 17.02 0.19 -36.94
N GLU A 146 17.11 -0.26 -38.19
CA GLU A 146 16.31 -1.33 -38.79
C GLU A 146 16.47 -2.69 -38.08
N PRO A 147 17.66 -3.12 -37.61
CA PRO A 147 17.81 -4.37 -36.86
C PRO A 147 17.05 -4.35 -35.53
N VAL A 148 17.02 -3.20 -34.85
CA VAL A 148 16.29 -3.03 -33.58
C VAL A 148 14.79 -3.02 -33.85
N ALA A 149 14.35 -2.35 -34.92
CA ALA A 149 12.95 -2.37 -35.36
C ALA A 149 12.47 -3.79 -35.71
N LYS A 150 13.29 -4.59 -36.41
CA LYS A 150 12.97 -6.01 -36.69
C LYS A 150 12.81 -6.82 -35.41
N LEU A 151 13.67 -6.60 -34.42
CA LEU A 151 13.60 -7.28 -33.13
C LEU A 151 12.32 -6.90 -32.37
N ALA A 152 12.01 -5.60 -32.30
CA ALA A 152 10.80 -5.08 -31.66
C ALA A 152 9.53 -5.60 -32.34
N LYS A 153 9.49 -5.62 -33.67
CA LYS A 153 8.37 -6.17 -34.46
C LYS A 153 8.18 -7.66 -34.19
N LYS A 154 9.25 -8.46 -34.19
CA LYS A 154 9.17 -9.90 -33.90
C LYS A 154 8.64 -10.16 -32.48
N ALA A 155 9.10 -9.39 -31.51
CA ALA A 155 8.62 -9.46 -30.13
C ALA A 155 7.11 -9.10 -30.06
N ALA A 156 6.70 -7.98 -30.65
CA ALA A 156 5.30 -7.56 -30.65
C ALA A 156 4.37 -8.56 -31.35
N SER A 157 4.80 -9.14 -32.48
CA SER A 157 4.03 -10.19 -33.17
C SER A 157 3.88 -11.45 -32.31
N HIS A 158 4.93 -11.88 -31.63
CA HIS A 158 4.86 -13.02 -30.72
C HIS A 158 3.94 -12.73 -29.52
N TYR A 159 3.96 -11.51 -28.98
CA TYR A 159 3.04 -11.08 -27.93
C TYR A 159 1.57 -11.18 -28.39
N ARG A 160 1.22 -10.54 -29.50
CA ARG A 160 -0.16 -10.57 -30.02
C ARG A 160 -0.64 -11.97 -30.37
N GLY A 161 0.21 -12.78 -31.00
CA GLY A 161 -0.18 -14.11 -31.45
C GLY A 161 -0.40 -15.11 -30.31
N ASN A 162 0.39 -15.02 -29.23
CA ASN A 162 0.48 -16.10 -28.25
C ASN A 162 0.06 -15.69 -26.83
N LEU A 163 0.18 -14.41 -26.46
CA LEU A 163 0.14 -13.99 -25.05
C LEU A 163 -0.90 -12.94 -24.73
N GLU A 164 -1.32 -12.13 -25.71
CA GLU A 164 -2.27 -11.02 -25.52
C GLU A 164 -3.56 -11.49 -24.83
N ARG A 165 -4.22 -12.54 -25.34
CA ARG A 165 -5.44 -13.09 -24.74
C ARG A 165 -5.25 -13.62 -23.32
N VAL A 166 -4.15 -14.35 -23.08
CA VAL A 166 -3.83 -14.90 -21.76
C VAL A 166 -3.56 -13.78 -20.75
N MET A 167 -2.95 -12.69 -21.22
CA MET A 167 -2.68 -11.51 -20.43
C MET A 167 -3.96 -10.74 -20.08
N GLU A 168 -4.86 -10.53 -21.04
CA GLU A 168 -6.16 -9.88 -20.82
C GLU A 168 -7.01 -10.62 -19.78
N GLU A 169 -7.10 -11.95 -19.90
CA GLU A 169 -7.83 -12.79 -18.95
C GLU A 169 -7.26 -12.64 -17.52
N ARG A 170 -5.92 -12.69 -17.37
CA ARG A 170 -5.24 -12.52 -16.09
C ARG A 170 -5.39 -11.12 -15.49
N MET A 171 -5.27 -10.08 -16.33
CA MET A 171 -5.41 -8.69 -15.89
C MET A 171 -6.84 -8.43 -15.37
N GLY A 172 -7.85 -9.06 -15.99
CA GLY A 172 -9.22 -9.08 -15.50
C GLY A 172 -9.36 -9.73 -14.12
N GLU A 173 -8.69 -10.87 -13.88
CA GLU A 173 -8.67 -11.52 -12.56
C GLU A 173 -7.93 -10.68 -11.50
N ASN A 174 -6.80 -10.06 -11.84
CA ASN A 174 -6.02 -9.21 -10.94
C ASN A 174 -6.85 -8.02 -10.45
N LEU A 175 -7.56 -7.36 -11.37
CA LEU A 175 -8.47 -6.26 -11.05
C LEU A 175 -9.58 -6.71 -10.08
N ARG A 176 -10.18 -7.88 -10.31
CA ARG A 176 -11.19 -8.46 -9.40
C ARG A 176 -10.60 -8.74 -8.02
N LEU A 177 -9.41 -9.32 -7.96
CA LEU A 177 -8.72 -9.62 -6.69
C LEU A 177 -8.36 -8.35 -5.90
N LYS A 178 -7.83 -7.32 -6.57
CA LYS A 178 -7.52 -6.02 -5.94
C LYS A 178 -8.79 -5.33 -5.44
N ALA A 179 -9.88 -5.40 -6.20
CA ALA A 179 -11.18 -4.89 -5.75
C ALA A 179 -11.69 -5.64 -4.51
N ALA A 180 -11.65 -6.98 -4.52
CA ALA A 180 -12.02 -7.80 -3.36
C ALA A 180 -11.15 -7.47 -2.13
N GLN A 181 -9.83 -7.34 -2.28
CA GLN A 181 -8.94 -6.94 -1.19
C GLN A 181 -9.20 -5.53 -0.66
N ARG A 182 -9.67 -4.60 -1.49
CA ARG A 182 -10.09 -3.26 -1.04
C ARG A 182 -11.38 -3.34 -0.23
N ILE A 183 -12.35 -4.13 -0.68
CA ILE A 183 -13.62 -4.35 0.04
C ILE A 183 -13.34 -4.95 1.43
N ILE A 184 -12.55 -6.03 1.51
CA ILE A 184 -12.18 -6.65 2.79
C ILE A 184 -11.50 -5.66 3.74
N ARG A 185 -10.64 -4.77 3.23
CA ARG A 185 -10.02 -3.71 4.04
C ARG A 185 -11.06 -2.71 4.57
N LEU A 186 -12.00 -2.28 3.74
CA LEU A 186 -13.08 -1.38 4.16
C LEU A 186 -13.97 -2.04 5.22
N GLU A 187 -14.32 -3.31 5.04
CA GLU A 187 -15.08 -4.08 6.02
C GLU A 187 -14.35 -4.15 7.37
N SER A 188 -13.03 -4.38 7.36
CA SER A 188 -12.20 -4.35 8.58
C SER A 188 -12.29 -3.00 9.30
N PHE A 189 -12.18 -1.88 8.57
CA PHE A 189 -12.30 -0.55 9.18
C PHE A 189 -13.68 -0.29 9.78
N VAL A 190 -14.74 -0.77 9.14
CA VAL A 190 -16.11 -0.66 9.66
C VAL A 190 -16.27 -1.46 10.94
N VAL A 191 -15.73 -2.68 10.99
CA VAL A 191 -15.73 -3.52 12.19
C VAL A 191 -14.97 -2.85 13.33
N ASP A 192 -13.76 -2.34 13.09
CA ASP A 192 -12.96 -1.65 14.12
C ASP A 192 -13.69 -0.41 14.67
N ALA A 193 -14.35 0.36 13.81
CA ALA A 193 -15.15 1.52 14.23
C ALA A 193 -16.36 1.13 15.08
N GLN A 194 -17.04 0.02 14.75
CA GLN A 194 -18.15 -0.50 15.54
C GLN A 194 -17.68 -1.03 16.90
N VAL A 195 -16.57 -1.78 16.95
CA VAL A 195 -15.97 -2.26 18.19
C VAL A 195 -15.60 -1.08 19.09
N ALA A 196 -14.90 -0.07 18.57
CA ALA A 196 -14.53 1.12 19.34
C ALA A 196 -15.75 1.86 19.91
N LYS A 197 -16.85 1.93 19.15
CA LYS A 197 -18.11 2.52 19.61
C LYS A 197 -18.71 1.69 20.76
N LEU A 198 -18.78 0.37 20.62
CA LEU A 198 -19.32 -0.53 21.65
C LEU A 198 -18.46 -0.51 22.92
N GLU A 199 -17.14 -0.45 22.81
CA GLU A 199 -16.23 -0.30 23.95
C GLU A 199 -16.48 0.99 24.71
N LYS A 200 -16.68 2.10 24.00
CA LYS A 200 -17.00 3.40 24.61
C LYS A 200 -18.35 3.38 25.33
N GLU A 201 -19.38 2.82 24.70
CA GLU A 201 -20.70 2.68 25.30
C GLU A 201 -20.67 1.75 26.53
N SER A 202 -19.93 0.64 26.46
CA SER A 202 -19.74 -0.28 27.58
C SER A 202 -19.04 0.38 28.76
N ASN A 203 -17.99 1.15 28.51
CA ASN A 203 -17.26 1.86 29.58
C ASN A 203 -18.13 2.91 30.25
N LYS A 204 -18.89 3.69 29.46
CA LYS A 204 -19.85 4.65 30.01
C LYS A 204 -20.90 3.96 30.89
N ALA A 205 -21.49 2.87 30.40
CA ALA A 205 -22.47 2.12 31.18
C ALA A 205 -21.89 1.57 32.50
N LYS A 206 -20.62 1.13 32.51
CA LYS A 206 -19.92 0.70 33.73
C LYS A 206 -19.71 1.85 34.71
N GLU A 207 -19.36 3.04 34.23
CA GLU A 207 -19.19 4.24 35.05
C GLU A 207 -20.52 4.68 35.67
N ASP A 208 -21.59 4.71 34.87
CA ASP A 208 -22.94 5.06 35.33
C ASP A 208 -23.42 4.10 36.43
N LEU A 209 -23.23 2.78 36.22
CA LEU A 209 -23.57 1.76 37.23
C LEU A 209 -22.75 1.89 38.52
N ARG A 210 -21.44 2.19 38.40
CA ARG A 210 -20.59 2.41 39.58
C ARG A 210 -21.07 3.61 40.38
N TRP A 211 -21.39 4.70 39.69
CA TRP A 211 -21.91 5.90 40.32
C TRP A 211 -23.24 5.63 41.04
N GLU A 212 -24.15 4.86 40.43
CA GLU A 212 -25.42 4.48 41.05
C GLU A 212 -25.22 3.61 42.30
N ILE A 213 -24.29 2.65 42.26
CA ILE A 213 -23.92 1.83 43.42
C ILE A 213 -23.41 2.70 44.57
N ASP A 214 -22.53 3.67 44.28
CA ASP A 214 -21.98 4.56 45.30
C ASP A 214 -23.06 5.44 45.95
N GLN A 215 -23.99 5.96 45.14
CA GLN A 215 -25.15 6.71 45.64
C GLN A 215 -26.04 5.84 46.54
N LEU A 216 -26.31 4.59 46.13
CA LEU A 216 -27.10 3.65 46.93
C LEU A 216 -26.39 3.29 48.25
N HIS A 217 -25.08 3.11 48.25
CA HIS A 217 -24.29 2.88 49.46
C HIS A 217 -24.36 4.07 50.43
N GLN A 218 -24.22 5.30 49.94
CA GLN A 218 -24.35 6.50 50.76
C GLN A 218 -25.76 6.61 51.37
N LYS A 219 -26.80 6.41 50.57
CA LYS A 219 -28.20 6.43 51.04
C LYS A 219 -28.48 5.35 52.08
N ASN A 220 -27.97 4.14 51.88
CA ASN A 220 -28.12 3.04 52.84
C ASN A 220 -27.39 3.32 54.17
N SER A 221 -26.18 3.89 54.10
CA SER A 221 -25.44 4.34 55.28
C SER A 221 -26.21 5.39 56.09
N GLN A 222 -26.80 6.37 55.40
CA GLN A 222 -27.64 7.39 56.04
C GLN A 222 -28.88 6.76 56.70
N LEU A 223 -29.61 5.89 55.99
CA LEU A 223 -30.77 5.19 56.55
C LEU A 223 -30.43 4.36 57.78
N ARG A 224 -29.25 3.71 57.81
CA ARG A 224 -28.75 2.98 59.00
C ARG A 224 -28.44 3.90 60.17
N LYS A 225 -28.00 5.14 59.92
CA LYS A 225 -27.79 6.15 60.96
C LYS A 225 -29.14 6.61 61.51
N ASP A 226 -30.07 7.00 60.63
CA ASP A 226 -31.40 7.47 61.02
C ASP A 226 -32.18 6.40 61.79
N ASN A 227 -32.09 5.13 61.38
CA ASN A 227 -32.73 4.02 62.09
C ASN A 227 -32.17 3.84 63.51
N ARG A 228 -30.84 3.98 63.70
CA ARG A 228 -30.22 3.93 65.03
C ARG A 228 -30.70 5.09 65.92
N GLU A 229 -30.79 6.29 65.36
CA GLU A 229 -31.26 7.47 66.09
C GLU A 229 -32.75 7.36 66.48
N MET A 230 -33.59 6.90 65.56
CA MET A 230 -35.01 6.64 65.82
C MET A 230 -35.21 5.61 66.93
N LYS A 231 -34.46 4.51 66.90
CA LYS A 231 -34.48 3.52 67.99
C LYS A 231 -34.09 4.12 69.34
N ALA A 232 -33.07 4.97 69.37
CA ALA A 232 -32.64 5.66 70.59
C ALA A 232 -33.72 6.62 71.12
N ASN A 233 -34.36 7.38 70.22
CA ASN A 233 -35.46 8.28 70.57
C ASN A 233 -36.70 7.53 71.06
N GLN A 234 -37.03 6.41 70.43
CA GLN A 234 -38.10 5.52 70.86
C GLN A 234 -37.87 5.02 72.30
N MET A 235 -36.70 4.47 72.59
CA MET A 235 -36.37 4.00 73.95
C MET A 235 -36.46 5.11 75.01
N ARG A 236 -36.04 6.34 74.69
CA ARG A 236 -36.17 7.49 75.59
C ARG A 236 -37.62 7.87 75.85
N LEU A 237 -38.47 7.81 74.82
CA LEU A 237 -39.90 8.08 74.94
C LEU A 237 -40.58 7.01 75.78
N GLU A 238 -40.31 5.73 75.51
CA GLU A 238 -40.81 4.60 76.30
C GLU A 238 -40.46 4.75 77.79
N ALA A 239 -39.20 5.07 78.11
CA ALA A 239 -38.77 5.31 79.49
C ALA A 239 -39.50 6.48 80.16
N ARG A 240 -39.77 7.57 79.41
CA ARG A 240 -40.54 8.72 79.93
C ARG A 240 -42.01 8.37 80.16
N VAL A 241 -42.61 7.59 79.26
CA VAL A 241 -43.98 7.09 79.40
C VAL A 241 -44.08 6.21 80.64
N GLU A 242 -43.16 5.27 80.83
CA GLU A 242 -43.13 4.40 82.01
C GLU A 242 -42.99 5.21 83.31
N ALA A 243 -42.13 6.22 83.34
CA ALA A 243 -41.99 7.10 84.51
C ALA A 243 -43.27 7.90 84.80
N LEU A 244 -43.97 8.37 83.77
CA LEU A 244 -45.26 9.06 83.90
C LEU A 244 -46.34 8.11 84.41
N GLU A 245 -46.43 6.90 83.84
CA GLU A 245 -47.37 5.87 84.28
C GLU A 245 -47.16 5.54 85.76
N GLN A 246 -45.90 5.43 86.22
CA GLN A 246 -45.61 5.16 87.62
C GLN A 246 -46.01 6.32 88.54
N LYS A 247 -45.80 7.57 88.10
CA LYS A 247 -46.28 8.76 88.82
C LYS A 247 -47.80 8.79 88.89
N PHE A 248 -48.50 8.51 87.80
CA PHE A 248 -49.97 8.43 87.78
C PHE A 248 -50.49 7.32 88.69
N LYS A 249 -49.89 6.12 88.65
CA LYS A 249 -50.23 5.02 89.58
C LYS A 249 -50.03 5.43 91.04
N THR A 250 -48.97 6.18 91.34
CA THR A 250 -48.70 6.68 92.69
C THR A 250 -49.73 7.72 93.12
N LEU A 251 -50.05 8.70 92.26
CA LEU A 251 -51.09 9.69 92.53
C LEU A 251 -52.46 9.05 92.72
N ALA A 252 -52.82 8.06 91.91
CA ALA A 252 -54.07 7.33 92.03
C ALA A 252 -54.21 6.62 93.39
N ARG A 253 -53.11 6.07 93.93
CA ARG A 253 -53.08 5.46 95.27
C ARG A 253 -53.18 6.48 96.42
N LEU A 254 -52.73 7.71 96.20
CA LEU A 254 -52.81 8.78 97.20
C LEU A 254 -54.18 9.47 97.24
N LEU A 255 -54.97 9.31 96.17
CA LEU A 255 -56.33 9.86 96.03
C LEU A 255 -57.43 8.84 96.34
N SER A 256 -57.06 7.59 96.63
CA SER A 256 -57.95 6.50 97.08
C SER A 256 -57.86 6.31 98.59
#